data_AF-A0A924E2N1-F1
#
_entry.id   AF-A0A924E2N1-F1
#
_cell.length_a   1.000
_cell.length_b   1.000
_cell.length_c   1.000
_cell.angle_alpha   90.00
_cell.angle_beta   90.00
_cell.angle_gamma   90.00
#
_symmetry.space_group_name_H-M   'P 1'
#
loop_
_entity.id
_entity.type
_entity.pdbx_description
1 polymer ?
#
loop_
_entity_poly.entity_id
_entity_poly.type
_entity_poly.pdbx_seq_one_letter_code
_entity_poly.pdbx_strand_id
1 'polypeptide(L)'
;MTSTLTLHSAQARGEEPDAARQFWRDPFDKGKLIASDSEDGKTKRPKTKKGRFVARDRFDELLAPFSERLQDVREKAMAPLKMMGQRMDFILDGASQAGMLWEQLMQQANAWLFAPPKVAMPLAEGEAPPLPERQVSFCDLFAFNVQFTDNQDVPLYNFEGQKKSRYAASPLVVDPIANEKAMIAIRECAERANGIPPATEGRYAGLPLGLVLMNATEEDLQGFLGYVRAYPGNYVGRNLKVSETFATWIVYGAPEV
;
A
#
# COMPACT_ATOMS: atom_id res chain seq x y z
N MET A 1 52.73 -16.95 25.78
CA MET A 1 52.14 -15.96 24.85
C MET A 1 50.69 -16.37 24.63
N THR A 2 49.77 -15.84 25.42
CA THR A 2 48.34 -16.16 25.42
C THR A 2 47.59 -14.93 24.94
N SER A 3 47.20 -14.94 23.66
CA SER A 3 46.42 -13.86 23.06
C SER A 3 44.94 -14.07 23.34
N THR A 4 44.39 -13.20 24.19
CA THR A 4 42.96 -13.12 24.51
C THR A 4 42.25 -12.31 23.41
N LEU A 5 41.41 -12.97 22.61
CA LEU A 5 40.58 -12.35 21.59
C LEU A 5 39.26 -11.88 22.23
N THR A 6 39.14 -10.58 22.40
CA THR A 6 37.92 -9.93 22.92
C THR A 6 36.97 -9.67 21.76
N LEU A 7 35.92 -10.48 21.62
CA LEU A 7 34.82 -10.22 20.68
C LEU A 7 33.96 -9.05 21.20
N HIS A 8 33.90 -7.95 20.46
CA HIS A 8 32.92 -6.88 20.66
C HIS A 8 31.63 -7.23 19.89
N SER A 9 30.58 -7.58 20.62
CA SER A 9 29.23 -7.71 20.08
C SER A 9 28.63 -6.31 19.87
N ALA A 10 28.44 -5.92 18.61
CA ALA A 10 27.72 -4.71 18.24
C ALA A 10 26.22 -4.91 18.51
N GLN A 11 25.71 -4.21 19.53
CA GLN A 11 24.30 -4.22 19.90
C GLN A 11 23.58 -3.14 19.07
N ALA A 12 22.95 -3.55 17.97
CA ALA A 12 22.13 -2.67 17.14
C ALA A 12 20.85 -2.31 17.92
N ARG A 13 20.83 -1.12 18.52
CA ARG A 13 19.59 -0.48 19.01
C ARG A 13 18.95 0.22 17.82
N GLY A 14 17.99 -0.44 17.19
CA GLY A 14 17.12 0.21 16.20
C GLY A 14 16.18 1.17 16.91
N GLU A 15 16.46 2.47 16.83
CA GLU A 15 15.45 3.50 17.09
C GLU A 15 14.44 3.46 15.95
N GLU A 16 13.22 3.05 16.26
CA GLU A 16 12.10 2.95 15.32
C GLU A 16 11.62 4.36 14.96
N PRO A 17 11.63 4.78 13.68
CA PRO A 17 11.17 6.11 13.30
C PRO A 17 9.65 6.23 13.51
N ASP A 18 9.25 7.13 14.43
CA ASP A 18 7.86 7.42 14.83
C ASP A 18 6.91 7.69 13.64
N ALA A 19 7.43 8.15 12.50
CA ALA A 19 6.65 8.47 11.31
C ALA A 19 5.91 7.26 10.72
N ALA A 20 6.52 6.06 10.73
CA ALA A 20 5.85 4.86 10.25
C ALA A 20 4.70 4.45 11.18
N ARG A 21 4.91 4.52 12.51
CA ARG A 21 3.86 4.26 13.51
C ARG A 21 2.71 5.25 13.43
N GLN A 22 3.01 6.53 13.18
CA GLN A 22 2.00 7.58 13.16
C GLN A 22 1.14 7.51 11.89
N PHE A 23 1.73 7.10 10.76
CA PHE A 23 0.99 6.89 9.52
C PHE A 23 -0.07 5.78 9.63
N TRP A 24 0.15 4.73 10.42
CA TRP A 24 -0.84 3.66 10.62
C TRP A 24 -1.90 3.97 11.68
N ARG A 25 -1.71 4.96 12.57
CA ARG A 25 -2.73 5.31 13.58
C ARG A 25 -3.89 6.16 13.03
N ASP A 26 -3.63 7.05 12.08
CA ASP A 26 -4.61 8.08 11.66
C ASP A 26 -5.61 7.70 10.53
N PRO A 27 -5.35 6.74 9.62
CA PRO A 27 -6.31 6.38 8.57
C PRO A 27 -7.28 5.25 8.95
N PHE A 28 -7.00 4.45 9.99
CA PHE A 28 -7.79 3.24 10.30
C PHE A 28 -8.91 3.43 11.34
N ASP A 29 -8.88 4.51 12.12
CA ASP A 29 -9.85 4.77 13.19
C ASP A 29 -11.04 5.65 12.76
N LYS A 30 -11.40 5.63 11.47
CA LYS A 30 -12.56 6.39 10.94
C LYS A 30 -13.73 5.48 10.56
N GLY A 31 -14.05 4.56 11.46
CA GLY A 31 -15.43 4.11 11.65
C GLY A 31 -16.25 5.23 12.29
N LYS A 32 -16.50 6.32 11.55
CA LYS A 32 -17.51 7.31 11.93
C LYS A 32 -18.85 6.61 11.81
N LEU A 33 -19.28 5.99 12.91
CA LEU A 33 -20.65 5.58 13.18
C LEU A 33 -21.56 6.76 12.80
N ILE A 34 -22.19 6.65 11.64
CA ILE A 34 -23.31 7.50 11.27
C ILE A 34 -24.45 7.01 12.13
N ALA A 35 -24.60 7.61 13.31
CA ALA A 35 -25.84 7.54 14.06
C ALA A 35 -26.92 8.17 13.18
N SER A 36 -27.86 7.33 12.75
CA SER A 36 -29.05 7.72 11.99
C SER A 36 -30.00 8.47 12.93
N ASP A 37 -29.76 9.75 13.15
CA ASP A 37 -30.76 10.62 13.77
C ASP A 37 -31.83 10.98 12.73
N SER A 38 -33.01 10.44 13.00
CA SER A 38 -34.27 10.76 12.34
C SER A 38 -34.76 12.13 12.79
N GLU A 39 -34.70 13.14 11.92
CA GLU A 39 -35.44 14.39 12.12
C GLU A 39 -36.32 14.75 10.92
N ASP A 40 -37.62 14.85 11.21
CA ASP A 40 -38.68 15.36 10.35
C ASP A 40 -38.49 16.86 10.05
N GLY A 41 -38.48 17.24 8.76
CA GLY A 41 -38.32 18.64 8.37
C GLY A 41 -38.97 19.01 7.03
N LYS A 42 -40.25 19.39 7.05
CA LYS A 42 -40.99 19.98 5.92
C LYS A 42 -40.37 21.32 5.47
N THR A 43 -40.01 21.46 4.18
CA THR A 43 -39.68 22.77 3.57
C THR A 43 -40.53 23.07 2.34
N LYS A 44 -41.12 24.28 2.34
CA LYS A 44 -42.03 24.83 1.32
C LYS A 44 -41.23 25.49 0.18
N ARG A 45 -41.67 25.28 -1.07
CA ARG A 45 -41.12 25.93 -2.28
C ARG A 45 -41.66 27.36 -2.47
N PRO A 46 -40.83 28.35 -2.86
CA PRO A 46 -41.31 29.65 -3.34
C PRO A 46 -41.55 29.68 -4.86
N LYS A 47 -42.58 30.44 -5.28
CA LYS A 47 -42.99 30.68 -6.67
C LYS A 47 -42.31 31.94 -7.23
N THR A 48 -41.76 31.88 -8.44
CA THR A 48 -41.21 33.03 -9.17
C THR A 48 -42.26 33.67 -10.10
N LYS A 49 -42.35 35.01 -10.06
CA LYS A 49 -43.20 35.86 -10.90
C LYS A 49 -42.47 36.26 -12.19
N LYS A 50 -43.17 36.20 -13.33
CA LYS A 50 -42.74 36.75 -14.62
C LYS A 50 -42.91 38.27 -14.64
N GLY A 51 -41.82 39.01 -14.87
CA GLY A 51 -41.82 40.44 -15.19
C GLY A 51 -41.47 40.65 -16.65
N ARG A 52 -42.34 41.33 -17.37
CA ARG A 52 -42.22 41.77 -18.77
C ARG A 52 -41.71 43.21 -18.74
N PHE A 53 -40.65 43.56 -19.47
CA PHE A 53 -40.34 44.97 -19.72
C PHE A 53 -39.86 45.21 -21.15
N VAL A 54 -40.21 46.41 -21.61
CA VAL A 54 -40.41 46.85 -22.99
C VAL A 54 -39.13 47.49 -23.54
N ALA A 55 -39.06 47.43 -24.86
CA ALA A 55 -37.99 47.84 -25.75
C ALA A 55 -37.68 49.35 -25.77
N ARG A 56 -36.58 49.63 -26.49
CA ARG A 56 -36.39 50.73 -27.45
C ARG A 56 -36.12 52.12 -26.88
N ASP A 57 -34.87 52.55 -27.03
CA ASP A 57 -34.50 53.72 -27.86
C ASP A 57 -33.15 54.30 -27.41
N ARG A 58 -32.01 53.69 -27.80
CA ARG A 58 -30.64 54.28 -27.74
C ARG A 58 -29.60 53.50 -28.57
N PHE A 59 -29.92 53.06 -29.80
CA PHE A 59 -29.00 52.17 -30.55
C PHE A 59 -28.15 52.85 -31.63
N ASP A 60 -28.47 54.07 -32.07
CA ASP A 60 -27.80 54.65 -33.25
C ASP A 60 -26.64 55.61 -32.93
N GLU A 61 -26.36 55.89 -31.65
CA GLU A 61 -25.28 56.80 -31.23
C GLU A 61 -24.01 56.09 -30.72
N LEU A 62 -23.97 54.74 -30.79
CA LEU A 62 -22.87 53.91 -30.26
C LEU A 62 -22.04 53.19 -31.34
N LEU A 63 -22.31 53.42 -32.63
CA LEU A 63 -21.70 52.64 -33.72
C LEU A 63 -20.42 53.26 -34.32
N ALA A 64 -20.01 54.46 -33.89
CA ALA A 64 -18.83 55.13 -34.45
C ALA A 64 -17.44 54.65 -33.95
N PRO A 65 -17.28 54.03 -32.75
CA PRO A 65 -15.98 53.46 -32.35
C PRO A 65 -15.90 51.92 -32.40
N PHE A 66 -16.86 51.25 -33.05
CA PHE A 66 -16.98 49.78 -32.97
C PHE A 66 -15.94 49.03 -33.83
N SER A 67 -15.42 49.63 -34.90
CA SER A 67 -14.45 48.96 -35.80
C SER A 67 -13.03 48.89 -35.20
N GLU A 68 -12.57 49.93 -34.51
CA GLU A 68 -11.26 49.93 -33.82
C GLU A 68 -11.26 49.01 -32.60
N ARG A 69 -12.37 48.97 -31.83
CA ARG A 69 -12.51 48.02 -30.71
C ARG A 69 -12.56 46.56 -31.16
N LEU A 70 -13.10 46.26 -32.33
CA LEU A 70 -13.11 44.89 -32.86
C LEU A 70 -11.73 44.40 -33.31
N GLN A 71 -10.84 45.29 -33.75
CA GLN A 71 -9.46 44.92 -34.08
C GLN A 71 -8.63 44.64 -32.82
N ASP A 72 -8.74 45.48 -31.79
CA ASP A 72 -8.03 45.27 -30.51
C ASP A 72 -8.56 44.03 -29.74
N VAL A 73 -9.87 43.75 -29.82
CA VAL A 73 -10.46 42.50 -29.27
C VAL A 73 -10.00 41.27 -30.05
N ARG A 74 -9.86 41.35 -31.39
CA ARG A 74 -9.38 40.24 -32.22
C ARG A 74 -7.91 39.91 -31.94
N GLU A 75 -7.05 40.91 -31.76
CA GLU A 75 -5.64 40.68 -31.41
C GLU A 75 -5.47 40.15 -29.98
N LYS A 76 -6.20 40.70 -28.99
CA LYS A 76 -6.19 40.18 -27.62
C LYS A 76 -6.82 38.79 -27.48
N ALA A 77 -7.79 38.43 -28.31
CA ALA A 77 -8.38 37.08 -28.32
C ALA A 77 -7.47 36.02 -28.97
N MET A 78 -6.54 36.42 -29.85
CA MET A 78 -5.58 35.51 -30.51
C MET A 78 -4.32 35.26 -29.66
N ALA A 79 -3.96 36.15 -28.74
CA ALA A 79 -2.83 35.99 -27.83
C ALA A 79 -2.90 34.72 -26.93
N PRO A 80 -4.02 34.38 -26.28
CA PRO A 80 -4.11 33.15 -25.47
C PRO A 80 -4.10 31.87 -26.33
N LEU A 81 -4.55 31.93 -27.60
CA LEU A 81 -4.51 30.79 -28.52
C LEU A 81 -3.08 30.41 -28.93
N LYS A 82 -2.15 31.37 -29.01
CA LYS A 82 -0.71 31.09 -29.21
C LYS A 82 -0.03 30.49 -27.99
N MET A 83 -0.41 30.89 -26.76
CA MET A 83 0.09 30.24 -25.54
C MET A 83 -0.50 28.84 -25.31
N MET A 84 -1.68 28.55 -25.87
CA MET A 84 -2.32 27.23 -25.75
C MET A 84 -1.62 26.16 -26.61
N GLY A 85 -0.97 26.56 -27.72
CA GLY A 85 -0.13 25.67 -28.53
C GLY A 85 1.11 25.18 -27.78
N GLN A 86 1.87 26.08 -27.14
CA GLN A 86 3.05 25.71 -26.33
C GLN A 86 2.70 24.86 -25.09
N ARG A 87 1.47 25.00 -24.57
CA ARG A 87 1.01 24.21 -23.43
C ARG A 87 0.53 22.81 -23.82
N MET A 88 0.11 22.61 -25.07
CA MET A 88 -0.24 21.28 -25.61
C MET A 88 0.99 20.42 -25.86
N ASP A 89 2.10 21.00 -26.35
CA ASP A 89 3.35 20.26 -26.54
C ASP A 89 3.94 19.76 -25.21
N PHE A 90 3.84 20.54 -24.12
CA PHE A 90 4.26 20.12 -22.78
C PHE A 90 3.38 19.01 -22.18
N ILE A 91 2.07 18.99 -22.50
CA ILE A 91 1.14 17.94 -22.05
C ILE A 91 1.36 16.65 -22.85
N LEU A 92 1.67 16.75 -24.14
CA LEU A 92 1.99 15.60 -24.99
C LEU A 92 3.33 14.95 -24.60
N ASP A 93 4.34 15.74 -24.22
CA ASP A 93 5.64 15.21 -23.76
C ASP A 93 5.54 14.55 -22.37
N GLY A 94 4.71 15.10 -21.47
CA GLY A 94 4.41 14.49 -20.18
C GLY A 94 3.67 13.15 -20.28
N ALA A 95 2.75 13.02 -21.24
CA ALA A 95 2.04 11.75 -21.50
C ALA A 95 2.98 10.67 -22.05
N SER A 96 3.95 11.05 -22.88
CA SER A 96 4.99 10.14 -23.40
C SER A 96 5.90 9.63 -22.27
N GLN A 97 6.35 10.53 -21.38
CA GLN A 97 7.19 10.14 -20.23
C GLN A 97 6.44 9.24 -19.23
N ALA A 98 5.15 9.52 -18.97
CA ALA A 98 4.33 8.66 -18.12
C ALA A 98 4.14 7.26 -18.71
N GLY A 99 3.98 7.16 -20.03
CA GLY A 99 3.92 5.89 -20.75
C GLY A 99 5.19 5.06 -20.59
N MET A 100 6.36 5.68 -20.80
CA MET A 100 7.66 5.00 -20.65
C MET A 100 7.90 4.51 -19.21
N LEU A 101 7.56 5.32 -18.19
CA LEU A 101 7.71 4.93 -16.79
C LEU A 101 6.80 3.75 -16.44
N TRP A 102 5.55 3.77 -16.92
CA TRP A 102 4.59 2.68 -16.71
C TRP A 102 5.05 1.40 -17.39
N GLU A 103 5.55 1.49 -18.62
CA GLU A 103 6.07 0.34 -19.35
C GLU A 103 7.32 -0.25 -18.66
N GLN A 104 8.21 0.59 -18.13
CA GLN A 104 9.36 0.15 -17.36
C GLN A 104 8.96 -0.53 -16.04
N LEU A 105 7.98 0.02 -15.30
CA LEU A 105 7.43 -0.60 -14.09
C LEU A 105 6.77 -1.95 -14.39
N MET A 106 6.02 -2.04 -15.48
CA MET A 106 5.40 -3.28 -15.92
C MET A 106 6.42 -4.32 -16.35
N GLN A 107 7.50 -3.91 -17.03
CA GLN A 107 8.60 -4.81 -17.38
C GLN A 107 9.33 -5.33 -16.13
N GLN A 108 9.57 -4.48 -15.12
CA GLN A 108 10.15 -4.91 -13.85
C GLN A 108 9.20 -5.85 -13.08
N ALA A 109 7.91 -5.52 -13.03
CA ALA A 109 6.91 -6.37 -12.39
C ALA A 109 6.80 -7.74 -13.10
N ASN A 110 6.83 -7.77 -14.43
CA ASN A 110 6.85 -9.03 -15.18
C ASN A 110 8.15 -9.80 -14.96
N ALA A 111 9.31 -9.15 -14.97
CA ALA A 111 10.58 -9.82 -14.68
C ALA A 111 10.58 -10.45 -13.29
N TRP A 112 9.87 -9.86 -12.33
CA TRP A 112 9.68 -10.41 -11.00
C TRP A 112 8.65 -11.56 -10.96
N LEU A 113 7.45 -11.35 -11.53
CA LEU A 113 6.38 -12.36 -11.58
C LEU A 113 6.77 -13.61 -12.37
N PHE A 114 7.64 -13.45 -13.36
CA PHE A 114 8.10 -14.52 -14.25
C PHE A 114 9.60 -14.80 -14.10
N ALA A 115 10.25 -14.33 -13.03
CA ALA A 115 11.60 -14.77 -12.72
C ALA A 115 11.57 -16.29 -12.61
N PRO A 116 12.42 -17.02 -13.36
CA PRO A 116 12.49 -18.46 -13.19
C PRO A 116 12.80 -18.74 -11.72
N PRO A 117 12.11 -19.72 -11.08
CA PRO A 117 12.46 -20.10 -9.72
C PRO A 117 13.96 -20.35 -9.69
N LYS A 118 14.67 -19.86 -8.66
CA LYS A 118 16.11 -20.07 -8.50
C LYS A 118 16.36 -21.57 -8.62
N VAL A 119 16.75 -22.02 -9.82
CA VAL A 119 16.99 -23.42 -10.09
C VAL A 119 18.22 -23.74 -9.27
N ALA A 120 18.04 -24.54 -8.22
CA ALA A 120 19.14 -25.02 -7.42
C ALA A 120 20.20 -25.55 -8.39
N MET A 121 21.39 -24.96 -8.36
CA MET A 121 22.49 -25.40 -9.21
C MET A 121 22.65 -26.92 -9.02
N PRO A 122 22.94 -27.68 -10.09
CA PRO A 122 23.10 -29.12 -9.99
C PRO A 122 24.13 -29.39 -8.89
N LEU A 123 23.67 -30.01 -7.81
CA LEU A 123 24.48 -30.39 -6.66
C LEU A 123 25.68 -31.19 -7.17
N ALA A 124 26.87 -30.83 -6.71
CA ALA A 124 28.07 -31.62 -6.95
C ALA A 124 27.81 -33.06 -6.49
N GLU A 125 28.17 -34.04 -7.31
CA GLU A 125 27.97 -35.46 -7.02
C GLU A 125 28.58 -35.82 -5.65
N GLY A 126 27.71 -36.06 -4.65
CA GLY A 126 28.10 -36.51 -3.31
C GLY A 126 27.64 -35.63 -2.14
N GLU A 127 27.09 -34.44 -2.40
CA GLU A 127 26.55 -33.59 -1.34
C GLU A 127 25.08 -33.97 -1.07
N ALA A 128 24.76 -34.32 0.18
CA ALA A 128 23.39 -34.65 0.57
C ALA A 128 22.48 -33.44 0.26
N PRO A 129 21.27 -33.66 -0.30
CA PRO A 129 20.39 -32.55 -0.61
C PRO A 129 20.17 -31.71 0.65
N PRO A 130 20.31 -30.37 0.58
CA PRO A 130 20.06 -29.52 1.73
C PRO A 130 18.66 -29.83 2.24
N LEU A 131 18.57 -30.15 3.53
CA LEU A 131 17.27 -30.40 4.15
C LEU A 131 16.41 -29.17 3.91
N PRO A 132 15.15 -29.33 3.48
CA PRO A 132 14.27 -28.19 3.25
C PRO A 132 14.24 -27.36 4.53
N GLU A 133 14.56 -26.08 4.42
CA GLU A 133 14.50 -25.18 5.55
C GLU A 133 13.12 -25.27 6.19
N ARG A 134 13.11 -25.51 7.50
CA ARG A 134 11.87 -25.77 8.22
C ARG A 134 11.02 -24.51 8.20
N GLN A 135 9.93 -24.54 7.45
CA GLN A 135 8.92 -23.48 7.41
C GLN A 135 8.49 -23.09 8.84
N VAL A 136 8.28 -21.80 9.05
CA VAL A 136 7.89 -21.28 10.36
C VAL A 136 6.39 -21.49 10.52
N SER A 137 6.04 -22.25 11.55
CA SER A 137 4.65 -22.52 11.91
C SER A 137 4.06 -21.36 12.73
N PHE A 138 2.77 -21.07 12.54
CA PHE A 138 2.05 -20.16 13.43
C PHE A 138 1.95 -20.71 14.85
N CYS A 139 1.98 -22.04 15.02
CA CYS A 139 2.09 -22.65 16.34
C CYS A 139 3.40 -22.26 17.05
N ASP A 140 4.51 -22.19 16.31
CA ASP A 140 5.81 -21.78 16.88
C ASP A 140 5.77 -20.33 17.34
N LEU A 141 5.15 -19.43 16.55
CA LEU A 141 4.97 -18.02 16.93
C LEU A 141 4.03 -17.85 18.13
N PHE A 142 2.96 -18.65 18.19
CA PHE A 142 2.03 -18.64 19.32
C PHE A 142 2.72 -19.05 20.63
N ALA A 143 3.70 -19.97 20.57
CA ALA A 143 4.51 -20.33 21.75
C ALA A 143 5.34 -19.16 22.29
N PHE A 144 5.67 -18.17 21.46
CA PHE A 144 6.30 -16.90 21.87
C PHE A 144 5.28 -15.83 22.30
N ASN A 145 3.99 -16.17 22.42
CA ASN A 145 2.90 -15.24 22.69
C ASN A 145 2.81 -14.12 21.64
N VAL A 146 3.09 -14.48 20.38
CA VAL A 146 2.85 -13.67 19.19
C VAL A 146 1.58 -14.18 18.52
N GLN A 147 0.58 -13.31 18.38
CA GLN A 147 -0.67 -13.64 17.71
C GLN A 147 -1.01 -12.56 16.68
N PHE A 148 -1.32 -13.02 15.48
CA PHE A 148 -1.76 -12.16 14.39
C PHE A 148 -3.28 -12.16 14.26
N THR A 149 -3.80 -11.01 13.86
CA THR A 149 -5.20 -10.78 13.48
C THR A 149 -5.30 -10.43 12.00
N ASP A 150 -6.51 -10.57 11.45
CA ASP A 150 -6.86 -10.05 10.14
C ASP A 150 -7.14 -8.54 10.18
N ASN A 151 -7.62 -7.99 9.05
CA ASN A 151 -7.96 -6.58 8.92
C ASN A 151 -9.13 -6.13 9.83
N GLN A 152 -9.92 -7.08 10.37
CA GLN A 152 -11.09 -6.87 11.22
C GLN A 152 -10.80 -7.17 12.71
N ASP A 153 -9.52 -7.28 13.08
CA ASP A 153 -9.09 -7.61 14.44
C ASP A 153 -9.54 -8.99 14.92
N VAL A 154 -9.90 -9.89 13.99
CA VAL A 154 -10.20 -11.29 14.29
C VAL A 154 -8.91 -12.10 14.24
N PRO A 155 -8.60 -12.93 15.25
CA PRO A 155 -7.42 -13.80 15.21
C PRO A 155 -7.42 -14.70 13.99
N LEU A 156 -6.26 -14.84 13.34
CA LEU A 156 -6.12 -15.74 12.19
C LEU A 156 -6.54 -17.17 12.57
N TYR A 157 -6.14 -17.60 13.77
CA TYR A 157 -6.58 -18.85 14.38
C TYR A 157 -6.99 -18.65 15.84
N ASN A 158 -8.13 -19.22 16.23
CA ASN A 158 -8.64 -19.17 17.59
C ASN A 158 -8.16 -20.40 18.39
N PHE A 159 -6.98 -20.28 19.00
CA PHE A 159 -6.41 -21.33 19.86
C PHE A 159 -7.27 -21.63 21.09
N GLU A 160 -7.98 -20.62 21.63
CA GLU A 160 -8.77 -20.78 22.85
C GLU A 160 -10.03 -21.61 22.64
N GLY A 161 -10.75 -21.33 21.55
CA GLY A 161 -11.96 -22.06 21.18
C GLY A 161 -11.69 -23.53 20.85
N GLN A 162 -10.46 -23.84 20.44
CA GLN A 162 -10.06 -25.19 20.03
C GLN A 162 -9.44 -26.02 21.16
N LYS A 163 -9.21 -25.48 22.37
CA LYS A 163 -8.56 -26.21 23.50
C LYS A 163 -9.14 -27.61 23.81
N LYS A 164 -10.39 -27.90 23.42
CA LYS A 164 -11.05 -29.21 23.60
C LYS A 164 -10.75 -30.24 22.49
N SER A 165 -10.24 -29.81 21.35
CA SER A 165 -9.89 -30.69 20.22
C SER A 165 -8.50 -31.29 20.42
N ARG A 166 -8.34 -32.59 20.09
CA ARG A 166 -7.02 -33.25 20.09
C ARG A 166 -6.05 -32.67 19.06
N TYR A 167 -6.55 -31.90 18.09
CA TYR A 167 -5.78 -31.34 16.98
C TYR A 167 -5.60 -29.81 17.08
N ALA A 168 -6.02 -29.21 18.19
CA ALA A 168 -6.09 -27.75 18.39
C ALA A 168 -4.78 -26.98 18.20
N ALA A 169 -3.66 -27.67 18.35
CA ALA A 169 -2.31 -27.10 18.25
C ALA A 169 -1.44 -27.84 17.23
N SER A 170 -2.03 -28.65 16.35
CA SER A 170 -1.27 -29.34 15.31
C SER A 170 -0.89 -28.34 14.21
N PRO A 171 0.41 -28.15 13.89
CA PRO A 171 0.85 -27.32 12.77
C PRO A 171 0.13 -27.68 11.45
N LEU A 172 -0.13 -28.98 11.24
CA LEU A 172 -0.82 -29.51 10.05
C LEU A 172 -2.25 -28.98 9.87
N VAL A 173 -2.88 -28.47 10.92
CA VAL A 173 -4.24 -27.91 10.88
C VAL A 173 -4.20 -26.39 11.00
N VAL A 174 -3.37 -25.87 11.90
CA VAL A 174 -3.30 -24.43 12.18
C VAL A 174 -2.68 -23.67 11.02
N ASP A 175 -1.56 -24.15 10.48
CA ASP A 175 -0.79 -23.42 9.47
C ASP A 175 -1.54 -23.20 8.16
N PRO A 176 -2.22 -24.20 7.53
CA PRO A 176 -2.94 -23.93 6.29
C PRO A 176 -4.07 -22.90 6.48
N ILE A 177 -4.79 -22.97 7.60
CA ILE A 177 -5.89 -22.03 7.91
C ILE A 177 -5.35 -20.62 8.17
N ALA A 178 -4.28 -20.51 8.95
CA ALA A 178 -3.68 -19.23 9.29
C ALA A 178 -2.95 -18.60 8.10
N ASN A 179 -2.24 -19.39 7.27
CA ASN A 179 -1.61 -18.94 6.03
C ASN A 179 -2.66 -18.38 5.06
N GLU A 180 -3.74 -19.13 4.80
CA GLU A 180 -4.80 -18.69 3.88
C GLU A 180 -5.39 -17.34 4.32
N LYS A 181 -5.75 -17.21 5.59
CA LYS A 181 -6.28 -15.95 6.14
C LYS A 181 -5.26 -14.82 6.13
N ALA A 182 -3.99 -15.10 6.43
CA ALA A 182 -2.94 -14.11 6.36
C ALA A 182 -2.78 -13.56 4.95
N MET A 183 -2.73 -14.44 3.95
CA MET A 183 -2.59 -14.06 2.55
C MET A 183 -3.78 -13.22 2.06
N ILE A 184 -5.01 -13.60 2.44
CA ILE A 184 -6.21 -12.80 2.15
C ILE A 184 -6.08 -11.40 2.77
N ALA A 185 -5.76 -11.33 4.06
CA ALA A 185 -5.66 -10.06 4.77
C ALA A 185 -4.57 -9.14 4.19
N ILE A 186 -3.41 -9.71 3.80
CA ILE A 186 -2.32 -8.99 3.14
C ILE A 186 -2.78 -8.40 1.81
N ARG A 187 -3.42 -9.20 0.95
CA ARG A 187 -3.87 -8.77 -0.38
C ARG A 187 -4.98 -7.73 -0.30
N GLU A 188 -5.93 -7.86 0.61
CA GLU A 188 -6.98 -6.85 0.86
C GLU A 188 -6.39 -5.49 1.28
N CYS A 189 -5.21 -5.49 1.91
CA CYS A 189 -4.56 -4.25 2.33
C CYS A 189 -3.87 -3.51 1.17
N ALA A 190 -3.67 -4.15 0.02
CA ALA A 190 -2.97 -3.58 -1.13
C ALA A 190 -3.55 -2.24 -1.61
N GLU A 191 -4.88 -2.14 -1.71
CA GLU A 191 -5.55 -0.93 -2.19
C GLU A 191 -5.29 0.29 -1.30
N ARG A 192 -5.15 0.05 0.01
CA ARG A 192 -4.91 1.09 1.02
C ARG A 192 -3.44 1.54 1.05
N ALA A 193 -2.53 0.73 0.52
CA ALA A 193 -1.10 0.98 0.55
C ALA A 193 -0.57 1.88 -0.59
N ASN A 194 -1.42 2.31 -1.52
CA ASN A 194 -1.02 3.09 -2.70
C ASN A 194 -0.39 4.46 -2.39
N GLY A 195 -0.57 5.00 -1.18
CA GLY A 195 0.04 6.27 -0.74
C GLY A 195 1.33 6.12 0.05
N ILE A 196 1.78 4.89 0.33
CA ILE A 196 2.97 4.64 1.13
C ILE A 196 4.19 4.66 0.21
N PRO A 197 5.28 5.37 0.58
CA PRO A 197 6.50 5.39 -0.22
C PRO A 197 7.06 3.96 -0.38
N PRO A 198 7.63 3.63 -1.55
CA PRO A 198 8.24 2.33 -1.78
C PRO A 198 9.47 2.14 -0.88
N ALA A 199 9.83 0.87 -0.65
CA ALA A 199 11.06 0.54 0.08
C ALA A 199 12.29 1.12 -0.65
N THR A 200 13.27 1.62 0.11
CA THR A 200 14.50 2.19 -0.47
C THR A 200 15.56 1.14 -0.75
N GLU A 201 15.50 -0.01 -0.08
CA GLU A 201 16.49 -1.08 -0.14
C GLU A 201 15.84 -2.47 -0.06
N GLY A 202 16.67 -3.50 -0.19
CA GLY A 202 16.24 -4.89 -0.12
C GLY A 202 15.51 -5.41 -1.37
N ARG A 203 14.87 -6.57 -1.24
CA ARG A 203 14.31 -7.31 -2.38
C ARG A 203 13.09 -6.64 -3.04
N TYR A 204 12.48 -5.68 -2.37
CA TYR A 204 11.33 -4.91 -2.87
C TYR A 204 11.66 -3.43 -3.15
N ALA A 205 12.95 -3.08 -3.21
CA ALA A 205 13.40 -1.71 -3.42
C ALA A 205 12.77 -1.09 -4.69
N GLY A 206 12.20 0.10 -4.54
CA GLY A 206 11.59 0.87 -5.63
C GLY A 206 10.23 0.35 -6.12
N LEU A 207 9.74 -0.78 -5.63
CA LEU A 207 8.44 -1.32 -6.04
C LEU A 207 7.28 -0.66 -5.26
N PRO A 208 6.18 -0.29 -5.93
CA PRO A 208 4.99 0.23 -5.24
C PRO A 208 4.45 -0.79 -4.24
N LEU A 209 4.30 -0.40 -2.97
CA LEU A 209 3.90 -1.31 -1.90
C LEU A 209 2.57 -2.02 -2.16
N GLY A 210 1.58 -1.31 -2.73
CA GLY A 210 0.30 -1.91 -3.12
C GLY A 210 0.48 -3.06 -4.13
N LEU A 211 1.39 -2.92 -5.09
CA LEU A 211 1.67 -3.97 -6.07
C LEU A 211 2.36 -5.18 -5.44
N VAL A 212 3.27 -4.96 -4.48
CA VAL A 212 3.93 -6.04 -3.72
C VAL A 212 2.92 -6.80 -2.86
N LEU A 213 2.04 -6.10 -2.12
CA LEU A 213 1.02 -6.73 -1.29
C LEU A 213 0.00 -7.52 -2.13
N MET A 214 -0.41 -6.99 -3.28
CA MET A 214 -1.37 -7.65 -4.18
C MET A 214 -0.80 -8.96 -4.75
N ASN A 215 0.49 -8.98 -5.07
CA ASN A 215 1.18 -10.13 -5.64
C ASN A 215 2.00 -10.92 -4.61
N ALA A 216 1.74 -10.73 -3.32
CA ALA A 216 2.43 -11.47 -2.26
C ALA A 216 2.24 -12.98 -2.45
N THR A 217 3.33 -13.72 -2.25
CA THR A 217 3.42 -15.17 -2.34
C THR A 217 3.52 -15.81 -0.95
N GLU A 218 3.29 -17.12 -0.86
CA GLU A 218 3.49 -17.86 0.40
C GLU A 218 4.95 -17.83 0.84
N GLU A 219 5.91 -17.81 -0.10
CA GLU A 219 7.34 -17.70 0.20
C GLU A 219 7.68 -16.37 0.89
N ASP A 220 7.05 -15.27 0.45
CA ASP A 220 7.20 -13.96 1.09
C ASP A 220 6.65 -13.97 2.51
N LEU A 221 5.47 -14.59 2.71
CA LEU A 221 4.88 -14.77 4.03
C LEU A 221 5.80 -15.62 4.92
N GLN A 222 6.39 -16.70 4.42
CA GLN A 222 7.33 -17.53 5.18
C GLN A 222 8.60 -16.77 5.55
N GLY A 223 9.15 -15.94 4.65
CA GLY A 223 10.27 -15.05 4.97
C GLY A 223 9.94 -14.07 6.09
N PHE A 224 8.75 -13.47 6.04
CA PHE A 224 8.25 -12.61 7.11
C PHE A 224 8.09 -13.35 8.45
N LEU A 225 7.47 -14.53 8.45
CA LEU A 225 7.31 -15.33 9.67
C LEU A 225 8.67 -15.78 10.24
N GLY A 226 9.64 -16.08 9.37
CA GLY A 226 11.05 -16.28 9.71
C GLY A 226 11.64 -15.10 10.48
N TYR A 227 11.45 -13.89 9.94
CA TYR A 227 11.88 -12.66 10.59
C TYR A 227 11.22 -12.45 11.97
N VAL A 228 9.90 -12.62 12.06
CA VAL A 228 9.17 -12.49 13.34
C VAL A 228 9.67 -13.49 14.37
N ARG A 229 9.95 -14.73 13.96
CA ARG A 229 10.50 -15.78 14.83
C ARG A 229 11.89 -15.43 15.35
N ALA A 230 12.74 -14.83 14.53
CA ALA A 230 14.08 -14.42 14.93
C ALA A 230 14.07 -13.22 15.89
N TYR A 231 13.10 -12.31 15.74
CA TYR A 231 12.99 -11.08 16.52
C TYR A 231 11.63 -10.94 17.22
N PRO A 232 11.21 -11.89 18.08
CA PRO A 232 9.85 -11.94 18.61
C PRO A 232 9.53 -10.77 19.55
N GLY A 233 10.54 -10.17 20.19
CA GLY A 233 10.37 -9.14 21.23
C GLY A 233 9.53 -7.93 20.81
N ASN A 234 9.52 -7.58 19.52
CA ASN A 234 8.70 -6.47 19.00
C ASN A 234 7.22 -6.84 18.82
N TYR A 235 6.90 -8.13 18.80
CA TYR A 235 5.58 -8.68 18.46
C TYR A 235 4.82 -9.28 19.65
N VAL A 236 5.52 -9.62 20.73
CA VAL A 236 4.92 -10.30 21.90
C VAL A 236 3.87 -9.43 22.59
N GLY A 237 2.74 -10.04 22.94
CA GLY A 237 1.74 -9.45 23.85
C GLY A 237 0.90 -8.34 23.24
N ARG A 238 0.87 -8.22 21.91
CA ARG A 238 0.02 -7.27 21.17
C ARG A 238 -0.80 -8.03 20.14
N ASN A 239 -2.03 -7.55 19.90
CA ASN A 239 -2.82 -7.99 18.75
C ASN A 239 -2.34 -7.20 17.54
N LEU A 240 -1.68 -7.90 16.62
CA LEU A 240 -1.06 -7.27 15.46
C LEU A 240 -1.77 -7.70 14.19
N LYS A 241 -2.17 -6.72 13.38
CA LYS A 241 -2.70 -6.98 12.04
C LYS A 241 -1.56 -7.51 11.16
N VAL A 242 -1.75 -8.72 10.63
CA VAL A 242 -0.72 -9.37 9.80
C VAL A 242 -0.39 -8.53 8.56
N SER A 243 -1.40 -7.91 7.95
CA SER A 243 -1.23 -7.06 6.77
C SER A 243 -0.37 -5.83 7.03
N GLU A 244 -0.58 -5.13 8.14
CA GLU A 244 0.18 -3.94 8.53
C GLU A 244 1.62 -4.28 8.93
N THR A 245 1.80 -5.34 9.71
CA THR A 245 3.13 -5.78 10.13
C THR A 245 3.96 -6.31 8.96
N PHE A 246 3.33 -7.02 8.03
CA PHE A 246 3.94 -7.48 6.78
C PHE A 246 4.32 -6.30 5.87
N ALA A 247 3.41 -5.35 5.67
CA ALA A 247 3.68 -4.13 4.90
C ALA A 247 4.84 -3.32 5.50
N THR A 248 4.87 -3.20 6.82
CA THR A 248 5.96 -2.52 7.55
C THR A 248 7.29 -3.24 7.33
N TRP A 249 7.32 -4.57 7.41
CA TRP A 249 8.52 -5.37 7.10
C TRP A 249 9.03 -5.14 5.67
N ILE A 250 8.14 -5.04 4.68
CA ILE A 250 8.50 -4.69 3.30
C ILE A 250 9.12 -3.28 3.21
N VAL A 251 8.51 -2.28 3.86
CA VAL A 251 9.00 -0.89 3.83
C VAL A 251 10.42 -0.79 4.41
N TYR A 252 10.75 -1.61 5.41
CA TYR A 252 12.09 -1.74 5.97
C TYR A 252 13.03 -2.66 5.17
N GLY A 253 12.71 -2.94 3.90
CA GLY A 253 13.57 -3.67 2.98
C GLY A 253 13.46 -5.19 3.09
N ALA A 254 12.49 -5.72 3.83
CA ALA A 254 12.26 -7.16 4.00
C ALA A 254 13.56 -7.95 4.28
N PRO A 255 14.24 -7.68 5.41
CA PRO A 255 15.50 -8.33 5.75
C PRO A 255 15.33 -9.85 5.80
N GLU A 256 16.24 -10.54 5.11
CA GLU A 256 16.39 -12.00 5.15
C GLU A 256 17.10 -12.42 6.44
N VAL A 257 16.76 -13.60 6.97
CA VAL A 257 17.26 -14.11 8.26
C VAL A 257 17.79 -15.51 8.13
#